data_AF-A0A836K903-F1
#
_entry.id   AF-A0A836K903-F1
#
_cell.length_a   1.000
_cell.length_b   1.000
_cell.length_c   1.000
_cell.angle_alpha   90.00
_cell.angle_beta   90.00
_cell.angle_gamma   90.00
#
_symmetry.space_group_name_H-M   'P 1'
#
loop_
_entity.id
_entity.type
_entity.pdbx_description
1 polymer ?
#
loop_
_entity_poly.entity_id
_entity_poly.type
_entity_poly.pdbx_seq_one_letter_code
_entity_poly.pdbx_strand_id
1 'polypeptide(L)' 'MLFRPTLPSMALFQPTNVNCVAHWFCGHKYRHRFMRDKRFHPSHQAACDARNRFSKRRHFKTNRWNYTQAYKDMP' A
#
# COMPACT_ATOMS: atom_id res chain seq x y z
N MET A 1 19.76 -9.74 51.38
CA MET A 1 18.87 -9.91 50.21
C MET A 1 18.97 -8.66 49.36
N LEU A 2 19.73 -8.71 48.26
CA LEU A 2 19.93 -7.55 47.37
C LEU A 2 18.74 -7.45 46.41
N PHE A 3 17.90 -6.42 46.62
CA PHE A 3 16.83 -6.07 45.71
C PHE A 3 17.46 -5.44 44.46
N ARG A 4 17.57 -6.22 43.39
CA ARG A 4 18.10 -5.76 42.10
C ARG A 4 16.90 -5.27 41.27
N PRO A 5 16.71 -3.97 41.04
CA PRO A 5 15.65 -3.52 40.15
C PRO A 5 15.98 -4.00 38.75
N THR A 6 15.16 -4.89 38.20
CA THR A 6 15.16 -5.23 36.78
C THR A 6 14.76 -3.97 36.02
N LEU A 7 15.75 -3.22 35.54
CA LEU A 7 15.52 -2.14 34.59
C LEU A 7 14.66 -2.69 33.43
N PRO A 8 13.54 -2.03 33.08
CA PRO A 8 12.76 -2.44 31.93
C PRO A 8 13.67 -2.36 30.71
N SER A 9 13.77 -3.46 29.97
CA SER A 9 14.72 -3.60 28.88
C SER A 9 14.61 -2.42 27.91
N MET A 10 15.73 -1.74 27.67
CA MET A 10 15.92 -0.77 26.58
C MET A 10 15.61 -1.37 25.19
N ALA A 11 15.33 -2.67 25.09
CA ALA A 11 14.86 -3.35 23.89
C ALA A 11 13.48 -2.88 23.39
N LEU A 12 12.69 -2.16 24.22
CA LEU A 12 11.39 -1.62 23.79
C LEU A 12 11.51 -0.46 22.78
N PHE A 13 12.70 0.12 22.62
CA PHE A 13 12.97 1.23 21.71
C PHE A 13 13.84 0.84 20.51
N GLN A 14 13.64 -0.37 19.95
CA GLN A 14 14.16 -0.61 18.60
C GLN A 14 13.38 0.25 17.60
N PRO A 15 14.02 1.21 16.89
CA PRO A 15 13.36 2.17 15.99
C PRO A 15 12.85 1.54 14.68
N THR A 16 12.89 0.22 14.58
CA THR A 16 12.36 -0.57 13.46
C THR A 16 10.87 -0.90 13.62
N ASN A 17 10.27 -0.64 14.79
CA ASN A 17 8.90 -1.02 15.08
C ASN A 17 7.90 0.09 14.80
N VAL A 18 6.72 -0.31 14.35
CA VAL A 18 5.49 0.43 14.00
C VAL A 18 5.08 1.57 14.99
N ASN A 19 5.74 1.67 16.14
CA ASN A 19 5.53 2.61 17.23
C ASN A 19 5.83 4.08 16.89
N CYS A 20 6.54 4.38 15.79
CA CYS A 20 6.80 5.76 15.34
C CYS A 20 5.90 6.21 14.18
N VAL A 21 4.76 5.56 13.96
CA VAL A 21 3.80 5.97 12.92
C VAL A 21 2.78 6.94 13.50
N ALA A 22 2.79 8.18 13.02
CA ALA A 22 1.79 9.18 13.42
C ALA A 22 0.35 8.71 13.11
N HIS A 23 -0.50 8.72 14.14
CA HIS A 23 -1.85 8.13 14.13
C HIS A 23 -2.89 8.96 13.37
N TRP A 24 -2.63 10.24 13.11
CA TRP A 24 -3.55 11.16 12.44
C TRP A 24 -3.56 11.01 10.90
N PHE A 25 -2.62 10.27 10.32
CA PHE A 25 -2.60 10.00 8.88
C PHE A 25 -3.37 8.72 8.53
N CYS A 26 -4.14 8.78 7.43
CA CYS A 26 -4.97 7.68 6.94
C CYS A 26 -6.16 7.39 7.86
N GLY A 27 -6.50 6.11 8.07
CA GLY A 27 -7.57 5.71 8.99
C GLY A 27 -7.00 5.25 10.35
N HIS A 28 -7.89 5.04 11.31
CA HIS A 28 -7.56 4.83 12.73
C HIS A 28 -6.68 3.61 13.09
N LYS A 29 -6.40 2.69 12.16
CA LYS A 29 -5.51 1.55 12.38
C LYS A 29 -4.17 1.80 11.70
N TYR A 30 -3.07 1.46 12.38
CA TYR A 30 -1.71 1.56 11.82
C TYR A 30 -1.54 0.89 10.45
N ARG A 31 -2.20 -0.27 10.21
CA ARG A 31 -2.17 -0.96 8.92
C ARG A 31 -2.65 -0.10 7.74
N HIS A 32 -3.52 0.89 7.98
CA HIS A 32 -4.03 1.77 6.92
C HIS A 32 -2.92 2.67 6.36
N ARG A 33 -1.95 3.05 7.20
CA ARG A 33 -0.75 3.77 6.75
C ARG A 33 0.07 2.91 5.79
N PHE A 34 0.40 1.69 6.18
CA PHE A 34 1.19 0.78 5.34
C PHE A 34 0.46 0.34 4.06
N MET A 35 -0.86 0.13 4.11
CA MET A 35 -1.66 -0.12 2.90
C MET A 35 -1.60 1.06 1.93
N ARG A 36 -1.65 2.30 2.45
CA ARG A 36 -1.43 3.49 1.62
C ARG A 36 0.02 3.57 1.14
N ASP A 37 1.02 3.27 1.96
CA ASP A 37 2.43 3.41 1.57
C ASP A 37 2.80 2.45 0.41
N LYS A 38 2.12 1.30 0.28
CA LYS A 38 2.22 0.44 -0.91
C LYS A 38 1.82 1.13 -2.23
N ARG A 39 1.06 2.23 -2.18
CA ARG A 39 0.75 3.10 -3.34
C ARG A 39 2.00 3.77 -3.89
N PHE A 40 2.93 4.13 -3.00
CA PHE A 40 4.11 4.93 -3.29
C PHE A 40 5.39 4.09 -3.38
N HIS A 41 5.31 2.78 -3.08
CA HIS A 41 6.45 1.89 -3.20
C HIS A 41 7.03 1.93 -4.63
N PRO A 42 8.34 2.18 -4.81
CA PRO A 42 8.94 2.39 -6.13
C PRO A 42 8.67 1.25 -7.11
N SER A 43 8.79 -0.01 -6.66
CA SER A 43 8.53 -1.19 -7.51
C SER A 43 7.06 -1.43 -7.83
N HIS A 44 6.13 -0.73 -7.18
CA HIS A 44 4.69 -0.88 -7.44
C HIS A 44 4.16 0.24 -8.33
N GLN A 45 5.00 1.14 -8.83
CA GLN A 45 4.55 2.29 -9.61
C GLN A 45 3.76 1.90 -10.86
N ALA A 46 2.92 2.82 -11.32
CA ALA A 46 2.14 2.58 -12.52
C ALA A 46 3.07 2.59 -13.74
N ALA A 47 2.91 1.59 -14.60
CA ALA A 47 3.66 1.43 -15.83
C ALA A 47 2.72 0.91 -16.93
N CYS A 48 3.24 0.72 -18.15
CA CYS A 48 2.45 0.28 -19.30
C CYS A 48 1.81 -1.11 -19.07
N ASP A 49 2.50 -1.99 -18.37
CA ASP A 49 2.08 -3.33 -17.96
C ASP A 49 1.15 -3.33 -16.72
N ALA A 50 1.35 -2.38 -15.79
CA ALA A 50 0.61 -2.29 -14.54
C ALA A 50 -0.24 -1.01 -14.40
N ARG A 51 -1.46 -1.04 -14.96
CA ARG A 51 -2.42 0.10 -14.97
C ARG A 51 -3.59 -0.07 -13.98
N ASN A 52 -4.27 1.04 -13.68
CA ASN A 52 -5.50 1.10 -12.87
C ASN A 52 -5.38 0.48 -11.46
N ARG A 53 -4.22 0.66 -10.80
CA ARG A 53 -3.87 0.05 -9.49
C ARG A 53 -4.91 0.23 -8.38
N PHE A 54 -5.59 1.37 -8.32
CA PHE A 54 -6.51 1.70 -7.21
C PHE A 54 -7.96 1.28 -7.44
N SER A 55 -8.40 1.15 -8.69
CA SER A 55 -9.81 0.95 -9.03
C SER A 55 -10.03 -0.10 -10.12
N LYS A 56 -9.14 -1.09 -10.23
CA LYS A 56 -9.17 -2.17 -11.22
C LYS A 56 -10.55 -2.82 -11.40
N ARG A 57 -11.28 -3.04 -10.30
CA ARG A 57 -12.58 -3.72 -10.32
C ARG A 57 -13.71 -2.89 -10.95
N ARG A 58 -13.63 -1.55 -10.92
CA ARG A 58 -14.62 -0.69 -11.61
C ARG A 58 -14.55 -0.82 -13.13
N HIS A 59 -13.38 -1.19 -13.65
CA HIS A 59 -13.09 -1.31 -15.07
C HIS A 59 -13.13 -2.77 -15.55
N PHE A 60 -13.34 -3.73 -14.64
CA PHE A 60 -13.34 -5.14 -14.98
C PHE A 60 -14.62 -5.50 -15.71
N LYS A 61 -14.48 -6.17 -16.86
CA LYS A 61 -15.59 -6.56 -17.75
C LYS A 61 -16.39 -5.40 -18.37
N THR A 62 -15.96 -4.14 -18.22
CA THR A 62 -16.67 -2.98 -18.78
C THR A 62 -16.86 -3.09 -20.29
N ASN A 63 -15.83 -3.52 -21.03
CA ASN A 63 -15.89 -3.68 -22.48
C ASN A 63 -16.22 -5.11 -22.94
N ARG A 64 -16.70 -6.00 -22.06
CA ARG A 64 -16.94 -7.41 -22.43
C ARG A 64 -17.95 -7.54 -23.57
N TRP A 65 -18.97 -6.70 -23.57
CA TRP A 65 -20.04 -6.67 -24.56
C TRP A 65 -19.95 -5.45 -25.47
N ASN A 66 -18.82 -4.74 -25.44
CA ASN A 66 -18.58 -3.59 -26.30
C ASN A 66 -17.93 -4.09 -27.60
N TYR A 67 -18.69 -4.06 -28.69
CA TYR A 67 -18.17 -4.35 -30.02
C TYR A 67 -17.58 -3.08 -30.61
N THR A 68 -16.25 -3.03 -30.72
CA THR A 68 -15.52 -1.92 -31.34
C THR A 68 -14.78 -2.44 -32.56
N GLN A 69 -14.97 -1.80 -33.71
CA GLN A 69 -14.15 -2.08 -34.88
C GLN A 69 -12.74 -1.52 -34.66
N ALA A 70 -11.72 -2.33 -34.92
CA ALA A 70 -10.34 -1.87 -34.84
C ALA A 70 -10.07 -0.87 -35.97
N TYR A 71 -9.32 0.19 -35.66
CA TYR A 71 -8.90 1.16 -36.66
C TYR A 71 -7.90 0.52 -37.62
N LYS A 72 -8.18 0.61 -38.93
CA LYS A 72 -7.30 0.18 -40.02
C LYS A 72 -7.45 1.17 -41.18
N ASP A 73 -6.40 1.89 -41.46
CA ASP A 73 -6.29 2.92 -42.50
C ASP A 73 -5.58 2.42 -43.75
N MET A 74 -4.64 1.49 -43.60
CA MET A 74 -3.94 0.84 -44.70
C MET A 74 -4.43 -0.61 -44.89
N PRO A 75 -4.68 -1.06 -46.13
CA PRO A 75 -5.10 -2.42 -46.44
C PRO A 75 -4.07 -3.48 -46.05
#